data_AF-A0A3P3QQG3-F1
#
_entry.id   AF-A0A3P3QQG3-F1
#
_cell.length_a   1.000
_cell.length_b   1.000
_cell.length_c   1.000
_cell.angle_alpha   90.00
_cell.angle_beta   90.00
_cell.angle_gamma   90.00
#
_symmetry.space_group_name_H-M   'P 1'
#
loop_
_entity.id
_entity.type
_entity.pdbx_description
1 polymer ?
#
loop_
_entity_poly.entity_id
_entity_poly.type
_entity_poly.pdbx_seq_one_letter_code
_entity_poly.pdbx_strand_id
1 'polypeptide(L)' 'MGVRKLKPQEYIEEFYPGSSITPQTVRNWASKGKLKCERTPTNRLLILVDDAANESTVQKLVSFLES' A
#
# COMPACT_ATOMS: atom_id res chain seq x y z
N MET A 1 5.08 0.39 -15.21
CA MET A 1 5.03 0.98 -13.86
C MET A 1 3.60 1.42 -13.61
N GLY A 2 2.84 0.65 -12.82
CA GLY A 2 1.43 0.90 -12.56
C GLY A 2 1.22 1.24 -11.08
N VAL A 3 0.33 2.19 -10.81
CA VAL A 3 -0.16 2.45 -9.46
C VAL A 3 -1.41 1.58 -9.26
N ARG A 4 -1.32 0.60 -8.36
CA ARG A 4 -2.48 -0.21 -7.97
C ARG A 4 -3.33 0.57 -6.98
N LYS A 5 -4.64 0.46 -7.13
CA LYS A 5 -5.62 1.08 -6.22
C LYS A 5 -6.28 -0.03 -5.40
N LEU A 6 -6.07 0.00 -4.09
CA LEU A 6 -6.62 -0.99 -3.16
C LEU A 6 -7.66 -0.35 -2.25
N LYS A 7 -8.69 -1.12 -1.87
CA LYS A 7 -9.54 -0.74 -0.74
C LYS A 7 -8.73 -0.86 0.56
N PRO A 8 -9.10 -0.12 1.63
CA PRO A 8 -8.44 -0.25 2.92
C PRO A 8 -8.38 -1.67 3.47
N GLN A 9 -9.40 -2.50 3.19
CA GLN A 9 -9.41 -3.90 3.60
C GLN A 9 -8.42 -4.74 2.78
N GLU A 10 -8.44 -4.61 1.46
CA GLU A 10 -7.49 -5.30 0.55
C GLU A 10 -6.04 -4.93 0.88
N TYR A 11 -5.78 -3.68 1.25
CA TYR A 11 -4.46 -3.23 1.72
C TYR A 11 -3.99 -3.96 3.00
N ILE A 12 -4.91 -4.24 3.93
CA ILE A 12 -4.56 -4.98 5.16
C ILE A 12 -4.26 -6.43 4.83
N GLU A 13 -5.09 -7.05 4.00
CA GLU A 13 -4.92 -8.45 3.59
C GLU A 13 -3.59 -8.66 2.85
N GLU A 14 -3.17 -7.70 2.02
CA GLU A 14 -1.91 -7.79 1.26
C GLU A 14 -0.66 -7.51 2.11
N PHE A 15 -0.66 -6.43 2.91
CA PHE A 15 0.56 -5.98 3.59
C PHE A 15 0.66 -6.41 5.06
N TYR A 16 -0.47 -6.71 5.71
CA TYR A 16 -0.53 -7.05 7.12
C TYR A 16 -1.49 -8.24 7.38
N PRO A 17 -1.30 -9.38 6.70
CA PRO A 17 -2.17 -10.54 6.87
C PRO A 17 -2.14 -11.03 8.32
N GLY A 18 -3.31 -11.32 8.88
CA GLY A 18 -3.46 -11.80 10.26
C GLY A 18 -3.21 -10.75 11.34
N SER A 19 -2.96 -9.49 10.98
CA SER A 19 -2.90 -8.40 11.95
C SER A 19 -4.29 -8.04 12.48
N SER A 20 -4.36 -7.48 13.69
CA SER A 20 -5.58 -6.90 14.27
C SER A 20 -5.87 -5.48 13.74
N ILE A 21 -5.19 -5.07 12.67
CA ILE A 21 -5.37 -3.75 12.07
C ILE A 21 -6.77 -3.68 11.44
N THR A 22 -7.51 -2.63 11.77
CA THR A 22 -8.83 -2.40 11.20
C THR A 22 -8.75 -1.51 9.96
N PRO A 23 -9.72 -1.58 9.04
CA PRO A 23 -9.83 -0.64 7.93
C PRO A 23 -9.85 0.83 8.38
N GLN A 24 -10.36 1.10 9.59
CA GLN A 24 -10.37 2.45 10.15
C GLN A 24 -8.97 2.98 10.42
N THR A 25 -8.05 2.12 10.88
CA THR A 25 -6.65 2.49 11.07
C THR A 25 -6.01 2.92 9.75
N VAL A 26 -6.27 2.19 8.67
CA VAL A 26 -5.76 2.55 7.32
C VAL A 26 -6.36 3.87 6.84
N ARG A 27 -7.65 4.13 7.08
CA ARG A 27 -8.26 5.44 6.79
C ARG A 27 -7.59 6.57 7.58
N ASN A 28 -7.26 6.33 8.85
CA ASN A 28 -6.58 7.30 9.70
C ASN A 28 -5.13 7.56 9.24
N TRP A 29 -4.45 6.57 8.67
CA TRP A 29 -3.14 6.76 8.06
C TRP A 29 -3.20 7.58 6.79
N ALA A 30 -4.19 7.31 5.94
CA ALA A 30 -4.47 8.10 4.75
C ALA A 30 -4.81 9.56 5.09
N SER A 31 -5.66 9.81 6.09
CA SER A 31 -6.01 11.17 6.52
C SER A 31 -4.83 11.92 7.13
N LYS A 32 -3.89 11.22 7.76
CA LYS A 32 -2.63 11.78 8.28
C LYS A 32 -1.54 11.91 7.22
N GLY A 33 -1.80 11.58 5.95
CA GLY A 33 -0.83 11.67 4.86
C GLY A 33 0.27 10.61 4.91
N LYS A 34 0.14 9.58 5.75
CA LYS A 34 1.10 8.46 5.84
C LYS A 34 0.99 7.49 4.67
N LEU A 35 -0.18 7.46 4.03
CA LEU A 35 -0.45 6.65 2.84
C LEU A 35 -0.96 7.57 1.73
N LYS A 36 -0.47 7.37 0.52
CA LYS A 36 -1.06 8.00 -0.66
C LYS A 36 -2.45 7.41 -0.88
N CYS A 37 -3.44 8.27 -1.02
CA CYS A 37 -4.82 7.85 -1.21
C CYS A 37 -5.55 8.78 -2.17
N GLU A 38 -6.59 8.25 -2.79
CA GLU A 38 -7.52 8.98 -3.65
C GLU A 38 -8.94 8.81 -3.13
N ARG A 39 -9.77 9.85 -3.27
CA ARG A 39 -11.20 9.76 -3.04
C ARG A 39 -11.92 9.75 -4.38
N THR A 40 -12.78 8.76 -4.56
CA THR A 40 -13.71 8.74 -5.69
C THR A 40 -14.76 9.86 -5.56
N PRO A 41 -15.44 10.25 -6.65
CA PRO A 41 -16.57 11.19 -6.57
C PRO A 41 -17.68 10.74 -5.61
N THR A 42 -17.81 9.43 -5.39
CA THR A 42 -18.72 8.82 -4.42
C THR A 42 -18.18 8.78 -2.98
N ASN A 43 -17.09 9.52 -2.70
CA ASN A 43 -16.40 9.60 -1.40
C ASN A 43 -15.85 8.26 -0.87
N ARG A 44 -15.63 7.26 -1.74
CA ARG A 44 -14.91 6.03 -1.39
C ARG A 44 -13.40 6.29 -1.39
N LEU A 45 -12.71 5.83 -0.35
CA LEU A 45 -11.26 5.93 -0.20
C LEU A 45 -10.55 4.75 -0.87
N LEU A 46 -9.58 5.05 -1.71
CA LEU A 46 -8.68 4.08 -2.34
C LEU A 46 -7.24 4.39 -1.93
N ILE A 47 -6.49 3.37 -1.55
CA ILE A 47 -5.06 3.47 -1.23
C ILE A 47 -4.27 3.26 -2.52
N LEU A 48 -3.34 4.16 -2.80
CA LEU A 48 -2.47 4.11 -3.97
C LEU A 48 -1.17 3.40 -3.58
N VAL A 49 -0.96 2.23 -4.16
CA VAL A 49 0.23 1.41 -3.98
C VAL A 49 1.06 1.50 -5.26
N ASP A 50 2.29 1.95 -5.12
CA ASP A 50 3.24 1.99 -6.23
C ASP A 50 4.05 0.71 -6.24
N ASP A 51 3.89 -0.11 -7.28
CA ASP A 51 4.60 -1.39 -7.38
C ASP A 51 6.12 -1.20 -7.52
N ALA A 52 6.57 -0.06 -8.05
CA ALA A 52 7.98 0.25 -8.22
C ALA A 52 8.69 0.61 -6.90
N ALA A 53 7.95 1.03 -5.87
CA ALA A 53 8.53 1.38 -4.57
C ALA A 53 8.80 0.16 -3.67
N ASN A 54 8.26 -1.00 -4.03
CA ASN A 54 8.37 -2.24 -3.27
C ASN A 54 9.58 -3.12 -3.67
N GLU A 55 10.51 -2.62 -4.49
CA GLU A 55 11.84 -3.23 -4.53
C GLU A 55 12.54 -2.96 -3.20
N SER A 56 12.40 -3.92 -2.29
CA SER A 56 13.14 -3.93 -1.03
C SER A 56 14.64 -3.80 -1.31
N THR A 57 15.37 -3.14 -0.41
CA THR A 57 16.85 -3.09 -0.48
C THR A 57 17.44 -4.49 -0.62
N VAL A 58 16.79 -5.50 -0.03
CA VAL A 58 17.16 -6.92 -0.16
C VAL A 58 17.06 -7.40 -1.61
N GLN A 59 15.97 -7.11 -2.32
CA GLN A 59 15.83 -7.49 -3.74
C GLN A 59 16.86 -6.79 -4.63
N LYS A 60 17.20 -5.53 -4.33
CA LYS A 60 18.27 -4.80 -5.03
C LYS A 60 19.66 -5.39 -4.76
N LEU A 61 19.90 -5.91 -3.56
CA LEU A 61 21.16 -6.57 -3.21
C LEU A 61 21.25 -7.96 -3.83
N VAL A 62 20.14 -8.70 -3.92
CA VAL A 62 20.09 -9.99 -4.60
C VAL A 62 20.34 -9.83 -6.10
N SER A 63 19.68 -8.88 -6.76
CA SER A 63 19.91 -8.62 -8.19
C SER A 63 21.34 -8.17 -8.51
N PHE A 64 21.99 -7.48 -7.57
CA PHE A 64 23.41 -7.13 -7.67
C PHE A 64 24.35 -8.34 -7.55
N LEU A 65 24.00 -9.36 -6.77
CA LEU A 65 24.81 -10.58 -6.60
C LEU A 65 24.59 -11.61 -7.72
N GLU A 66 23.46 -11.54 -8.42
CA GLU A 66 23.13 -12.40 -9.56
C GLU A 66 23.70 -11.88 -10.91
N SER A 67 24.39 -10.72 -10.89
CA SER A 67 25.12 -10.13 -12.02
C SER A 67 26.61 -10.45 -11.96
#